data_AF-A0A937Z126-F1
#
_entry.id   AF-A0A937Z126-F1
#
_cell.length_a   1.000
_cell.length_b   1.000
_cell.length_c   1.000
_cell.angle_alpha   90.00
_cell.angle_beta   90.00
_cell.angle_gamma   90.00
#
_symmetry.space_group_name_H-M   'P 1'
#
loop_
_entity.id
_entity.type
_entity.pdbx_description
1 polymer ?
#
loop_
_entity_poly.entity_id
_entity_poly.type
_entity_poly.pdbx_seq_one_letter_code
_entity_poly.pdbx_strand_id
1 'polypeptide(L)'
;MLLLGSLLMVESAMAALPERIKWTVVDVGAQKSATVTDDAASLAQGGALEATPEGLQLRLRVQYLPGAGAATRVRVRLADESGRDRGLVIRLTLRLPPGEWQWADTLDTLLPLGDKPLSNTAALRELPNLPEFPEGDRPDYGRYSAYPLGVVERGGEWIALTRPLDQLALVRFAGEGGESLRLTGEVDLALSEFSDPPREAAFELRFLAGAAAPGRGMRTALAAGRVVDAPAEGAPRRGGWMPFRDLSQIPNVDEFGFGYQEGAPNARFDDVLGVASFVYFHCAGEFANVEGYKRGTEPLPPYEAVMAALNRVAQQSSGVANVWDVCGIQGPDGRVAYRPEKTYGD
;
A
#
# COMPACT_ATOMS: atom_id res chain seq x y z
N MET A 1 -21.43 22.61 17.71
CA MET A 1 -21.65 22.02 19.04
C MET A 1 -22.49 20.76 18.88
N LEU A 2 -21.81 19.63 18.73
CA LEU A 2 -22.25 18.22 18.72
C LEU A 2 -20.94 17.42 18.48
N LEU A 3 -20.02 17.46 19.44
CA LEU A 3 -19.79 16.41 20.45
C LEU A 3 -19.37 15.08 19.83
N LEU A 4 -18.06 14.82 19.91
CA LEU A 4 -17.46 13.53 20.26
C LEU A 4 -18.27 12.29 19.87
N GLY A 5 -18.05 11.78 18.66
CA GLY A 5 -18.52 10.48 18.22
C GLY A 5 -17.33 9.61 17.86
N SER A 6 -16.94 8.73 18.79
CA SER A 6 -15.98 7.64 18.58
C SER A 6 -14.51 8.05 18.46
N LEU A 7 -13.96 8.56 19.57
CA LEU A 7 -12.69 7.99 20.03
C LEU A 7 -12.90 6.47 20.01
N LEU A 8 -12.29 5.76 19.08
CA LEU A 8 -11.92 4.37 19.28
C LEU A 8 -10.99 4.39 20.51
N MET A 9 -11.59 4.36 21.69
CA MET A 9 -10.99 3.77 22.87
C MET A 9 -10.78 2.32 22.47
N VAL A 10 -9.67 2.05 21.79
CA VAL A 10 -9.01 0.76 21.87
C VAL A 10 -8.65 0.68 23.35
N GLU A 11 -9.59 0.20 24.17
CA GLU A 11 -9.21 -0.38 25.45
C GLU A 11 -8.08 -1.34 25.10
N SER A 12 -6.91 -1.00 25.63
CA SER A 12 -5.72 -1.83 25.53
C SER A 12 -5.97 -3.09 26.34
N ALA A 13 -6.87 -3.96 25.87
CA ALA A 13 -6.70 -5.39 26.04
C ALA A 13 -5.25 -5.63 25.64
N MET A 14 -4.42 -6.10 26.57
CA MET A 14 -3.01 -6.36 26.32
C MET A 14 -2.94 -7.29 25.12
N ALA A 15 -2.73 -6.72 23.94
CA ALA A 15 -2.76 -7.48 22.70
C ALA A 15 -1.67 -8.54 22.83
N ALA A 16 -2.00 -9.76 22.40
CA ALA A 16 -1.09 -10.89 22.49
C ALA A 16 0.24 -10.52 21.82
N LEU A 17 1.29 -10.32 22.64
CA LEU A 17 2.63 -10.13 22.12
C LEU A 17 3.19 -11.49 21.69
N PRO A 18 4.02 -11.54 20.63
CA PRO A 18 4.72 -12.77 20.30
C PRO A 18 5.64 -13.19 21.44
N GLU A 19 5.92 -14.49 21.55
CA GLU A 19 6.84 -15.03 22.57
C GLU A 19 8.31 -14.75 22.23
N ARG A 20 8.61 -14.61 20.94
CA ARG A 20 9.98 -14.46 20.44
C ARG A 20 9.99 -13.82 19.06
N ILE A 21 11.04 -13.04 18.80
CA ILE A 21 11.36 -12.50 17.47
C ILE A 21 12.63 -13.16 16.95
N LYS A 22 12.64 -13.49 15.66
CA LYS A 22 13.85 -13.89 14.94
C LYS A 22 13.97 -13.12 13.63
N TRP A 23 15.17 -12.66 13.33
CA TRP A 23 15.56 -12.12 12.04
C TRP A 23 16.43 -13.14 11.34
N THR A 24 16.00 -13.62 10.18
CA THR A 24 16.80 -14.49 9.32
C THR A 24 17.20 -13.73 8.07
N VAL A 25 18.49 -13.65 7.79
CA VAL A 25 19.01 -13.09 6.54
C VAL A 25 19.47 -14.25 5.67
N VAL A 26 18.97 -14.31 4.45
CA VAL A 26 19.35 -15.30 3.44
C VAL A 26 20.07 -14.56 2.32
N ASP A 27 21.32 -14.94 2.06
CA ASP A 27 22.04 -14.55 0.86
C ASP A 27 21.78 -15.58 -0.24
N VAL A 28 21.02 -15.15 -1.25
CA VAL A 28 20.56 -16.01 -2.33
C VAL A 28 21.72 -16.44 -3.22
N GLY A 29 22.66 -15.53 -3.51
CA GLY A 29 23.80 -15.80 -4.37
C GLY A 29 24.83 -16.69 -3.68
N ALA A 30 25.08 -16.46 -2.39
CA ALA A 30 26.03 -17.27 -1.62
C ALA A 30 25.42 -18.57 -1.06
N GLN A 31 24.10 -18.77 -1.17
CA GLN A 31 23.37 -19.90 -0.58
C GLN A 31 23.65 -20.08 0.92
N LYS A 32 23.72 -18.97 1.65
CA LYS A 32 23.97 -18.96 3.10
C LYS A 32 22.84 -18.23 3.82
N SER A 33 22.57 -18.64 5.05
CA SER A 33 21.66 -17.93 5.92
C SER A 33 22.23 -17.81 7.32
N ALA A 34 21.80 -16.77 8.03
CA ALA A 34 22.13 -16.54 9.42
C ALA A 34 20.90 -16.00 10.15
N THR A 35 20.73 -16.42 11.40
CA THR A 35 19.57 -16.03 12.24
C THR A 35 20.04 -15.31 13.48
N VAL A 36 19.39 -14.20 13.79
CA VAL A 36 19.57 -13.43 15.02
C VAL A 36 18.27 -13.49 15.81
N THR A 37 18.34 -13.78 17.10
CA THR A 37 17.17 -13.76 18.00
C THR A 37 17.10 -12.40 18.68
N ASP A 38 15.89 -11.89 18.84
CA ASP A 38 15.62 -10.59 19.48
C ASP A 38 14.51 -10.72 20.54
N ASP A 39 14.43 -9.74 21.43
CA ASP A 39 13.43 -9.67 22.49
C ASP A 39 12.08 -9.21 21.93
N ALA A 40 11.04 -10.01 22.17
CA ALA A 40 9.68 -9.67 21.78
C ALA A 40 9.15 -8.41 22.47
N ALA A 41 9.67 -8.09 23.67
CA ALA A 41 9.30 -6.88 24.40
C ALA A 41 9.62 -5.59 23.61
N SER A 42 10.61 -5.62 22.72
CA SER A 42 10.99 -4.50 21.86
C SER A 42 9.83 -4.03 20.97
N LEU A 43 8.90 -4.92 20.60
CA LEU A 43 7.71 -4.53 19.83
C LEU A 43 6.76 -3.66 20.64
N ALA A 44 6.69 -3.80 21.96
CA ALA A 44 5.80 -2.99 22.80
C ALA A 44 6.51 -1.76 23.37
N GLN A 45 7.77 -1.93 23.78
CA GLN A 45 8.53 -0.93 24.53
C GLN A 45 9.41 -0.06 23.64
N GLY A 46 9.61 -0.46 22.39
CA GLY A 46 10.62 0.09 21.51
C GLY A 46 12.00 -0.49 21.83
N GLY A 47 12.97 -0.14 21.01
CA GLY A 47 14.34 -0.64 21.16
C GLY A 47 15.09 -0.67 19.84
N ALA A 48 16.30 -1.20 19.89
CA ALA A 48 17.11 -1.41 18.70
C ALA A 48 17.93 -2.69 18.82
N LEU A 49 18.14 -3.33 17.69
CA LEU A 49 19.05 -4.46 17.51
C LEU A 49 20.11 -4.06 16.49
N GLU A 50 21.37 -4.29 16.82
CA GLU A 50 22.47 -4.25 15.86
C GLU A 50 23.19 -5.61 15.91
N ALA A 51 23.33 -6.24 14.75
CA ALA A 51 23.92 -7.57 14.64
C ALA A 51 24.74 -7.71 13.36
N THR A 52 25.71 -8.61 13.41
CA THR A 52 26.47 -9.05 12.23
C THR A 52 26.11 -10.50 11.97
N PRO A 53 25.16 -10.79 11.06
CA PRO A 53 24.73 -12.17 10.81
C PRO A 53 25.92 -13.06 10.42
N GLU A 54 26.11 -14.13 11.19
CA GLU A 54 27.32 -14.96 11.14
C GLU A 54 27.62 -15.47 9.72
N GLY A 55 28.87 -15.30 9.28
CA GLY A 55 29.33 -15.81 7.99
C GLY A 55 28.78 -15.09 6.75
N LEU A 56 27.98 -14.02 6.91
CA LEU A 56 27.42 -13.26 5.78
C LEU A 56 28.16 -11.96 5.45
N GLN A 57 28.99 -11.42 6.36
CA GLN A 57 29.64 -10.11 6.20
C GLN A 57 28.61 -9.00 5.88
N LEU A 58 27.55 -8.97 6.69
CA LEU A 58 26.47 -8.00 6.60
C LEU A 58 26.31 -7.36 7.97
N ARG A 59 25.86 -6.10 8.00
CA ARG A 59 25.44 -5.43 9.23
C ARG A 59 23.94 -5.22 9.19
N LEU A 60 23.22 -5.86 10.12
CA LEU A 60 21.79 -5.72 10.32
C LEU A 60 21.53 -4.73 11.46
N ARG A 61 20.70 -3.72 11.19
CA ARG A 61 20.16 -2.80 12.19
C ARG A 61 18.65 -2.81 12.15
N VAL A 62 18.02 -2.98 13.30
CA VAL A 62 16.57 -2.94 13.46
C VAL A 62 16.24 -1.90 14.53
N GLN A 63 15.25 -1.07 14.29
CA GLN A 63 14.69 -0.14 15.26
C GLN A 63 13.19 -0.37 15.41
N TYR A 64 12.75 -0.49 16.65
CA TYR A 64 11.35 -0.63 17.01
C TYR A 64 10.87 0.72 17.56
N LEU A 65 9.91 1.32 16.87
CA LEU A 65 9.35 2.63 17.19
C LEU A 65 7.86 2.45 17.48
N PRO A 66 7.46 2.31 18.75
CA PRO A 66 6.06 2.24 19.15
C PRO A 66 5.32 3.51 18.73
N GLY A 67 4.12 3.34 18.20
CA GLY A 67 3.21 4.39 17.77
C GLY A 67 1.87 4.34 18.50
N ALA A 68 0.91 5.13 18.04
CA ALA A 68 -0.45 5.10 18.56
C ALA A 68 -1.17 3.78 18.22
N GLY A 69 -2.05 3.31 19.10
CA GLY A 69 -2.98 2.20 18.81
C GLY A 69 -2.35 0.81 18.69
N ALA A 70 -1.39 0.47 19.54
CA ALA A 70 -0.67 -0.82 19.55
C ALA A 70 0.06 -1.16 18.22
N ALA A 71 0.35 -0.13 17.42
CA ALA A 71 1.14 -0.24 16.21
C ALA A 71 2.61 0.07 16.50
N THR A 72 3.52 -0.77 16.01
CA THR A 72 4.95 -0.54 16.11
C THR A 72 5.58 -0.55 14.74
N ARG A 73 6.28 0.54 14.41
CA ARG A 73 7.10 0.65 13.21
C ARG A 73 8.41 -0.09 13.44
N VAL A 74 8.73 -1.00 12.54
CA VAL A 74 9.96 -1.79 12.56
C VAL A 74 10.81 -1.35 11.38
N ARG A 75 11.80 -0.49 11.64
CA ARG A 75 12.76 -0.02 10.63
C ARG A 75 13.90 -0.99 10.55
N VAL A 76 14.19 -1.46 9.35
CA VAL A 76 15.29 -2.40 9.10
C VAL A 76 16.25 -1.74 8.13
N ARG A 77 17.54 -1.82 8.45
CA ARG A 77 18.62 -1.39 7.57
C ARG A 77 19.65 -2.51 7.49
N LEU A 78 20.10 -2.80 6.28
CA LEU A 78 21.10 -3.82 6.03
C LEU A 78 22.22 -3.19 5.18
N ALA A 79 23.47 -3.42 5.58
CA ALA A 79 24.65 -2.95 4.87
C ALA A 79 25.56 -4.13 4.52
N ASP A 80 26.08 -4.14 3.28
CA ASP A 80 27.13 -5.07 2.88
C ASP A 80 28.51 -4.57 3.29
N GLU A 81 29.25 -5.43 3.99
CA GLU A 81 30.62 -5.14 4.41
C GLU A 81 31.66 -5.86 3.54
N SER A 82 31.23 -6.73 2.64
CA SER A 82 32.12 -7.52 1.78
C SER A 82 32.56 -6.79 0.51
N GLY A 83 31.88 -5.72 0.12
CA GLY A 83 32.13 -4.99 -1.11
C GLY A 83 31.57 -5.68 -2.36
N ARG A 84 30.56 -6.54 -2.22
CA ARG A 84 29.97 -7.31 -3.34
C ARG A 84 28.50 -6.98 -3.52
N ASP A 85 28.00 -7.22 -4.71
CA ASP A 85 26.57 -7.13 -4.97
C ASP A 85 25.85 -8.34 -4.35
N ARG A 86 24.70 -8.11 -3.72
CA ARG A 86 23.97 -9.12 -2.93
C ARG A 86 22.50 -9.12 -3.32
N GLY A 87 21.97 -10.29 -3.62
CA GLY A 87 20.52 -10.55 -3.60
C GLY A 87 20.16 -11.21 -2.27
N LEU A 88 19.27 -10.59 -1.50
CA LEU A 88 19.02 -10.94 -0.11
C LEU A 88 17.53 -11.08 0.17
N VAL A 89 17.20 -11.99 1.08
CA VAL A 89 15.87 -12.03 1.70
C VAL A 89 16.02 -11.87 3.20
N ILE A 90 15.31 -10.90 3.75
CA ILE A 90 15.19 -10.74 5.20
C ILE A 90 13.82 -11.28 5.62
N ARG A 91 13.82 -12.22 6.55
CA ARG A 91 12.62 -12.76 7.19
C ARG A 91 12.55 -12.32 8.64
N LEU A 92 11.47 -11.62 8.98
CA LEU A 92 10.99 -11.46 10.36
C LEU A 92 10.09 -12.65 10.70
N THR A 93 10.43 -13.38 11.75
CA THR A 93 9.60 -14.46 12.29
C THR A 93 9.15 -14.11 13.70
N LEU A 94 7.84 -14.04 13.90
CA LEU A 94 7.19 -13.90 15.19
C LEU A 94 6.70 -15.28 15.65
N ARG A 95 7.15 -15.73 16.83
CA ARG A 95 6.56 -16.90 17.47
C ARG A 95 5.28 -16.49 18.17
N LEU A 96 4.15 -17.05 17.75
CA LEU A 96 2.85 -16.72 18.30
C LEU A 96 2.66 -17.41 19.67
N PRO A 97 1.89 -16.81 20.59
CA PRO A 97 1.50 -17.48 21.83
C PRO A 97 0.72 -18.77 21.57
N PRO A 98 0.76 -19.76 22.50
CA PRO A 98 0.02 -21.01 22.34
C PRO A 98 -1.48 -20.76 22.15
N GLY A 99 -2.11 -21.45 21.20
CA GLY A 99 -3.55 -21.38 20.98
C GLY A 99 -3.95 -21.71 19.55
N GLU A 100 -5.25 -21.72 19.31
CA GLU A 100 -5.86 -22.03 18.01
C GLU A 100 -5.89 -20.80 17.11
N TRP A 101 -4.72 -20.44 16.57
CA TRP A 101 -4.61 -19.36 15.60
C TRP A 101 -5.10 -19.80 14.21
N GLN A 102 -5.75 -18.87 13.51
CA GLN A 102 -6.24 -19.04 12.16
C GLN A 102 -5.67 -17.93 11.27
N TRP A 103 -5.27 -18.29 10.06
CA TRP A 103 -4.86 -17.36 9.01
C TRP A 103 -6.08 -16.69 8.38
N ALA A 104 -6.07 -15.36 8.28
CA ALA A 104 -7.08 -14.64 7.50
C ALA A 104 -6.71 -14.64 6.02
N ASP A 105 -7.30 -15.57 5.29
CA ASP A 105 -7.07 -15.76 3.86
C ASP A 105 -7.77 -14.67 3.03
N THR A 106 -8.98 -14.29 3.43
CA THR A 106 -9.67 -13.13 2.87
C THR A 106 -10.32 -12.33 4.00
N LEU A 107 -10.99 -11.22 3.67
CA LEU A 107 -11.70 -10.40 4.66
C LEU A 107 -12.72 -11.18 5.50
N ASP A 108 -13.22 -12.31 4.98
CA ASP A 108 -14.29 -13.09 5.60
C ASP A 108 -13.97 -14.60 5.63
N THR A 109 -12.74 -15.01 5.29
CA THR A 109 -12.31 -16.43 5.31
C THR A 109 -11.14 -16.62 6.26
N LEU A 110 -11.34 -17.48 7.25
CA LEU A 110 -10.31 -17.93 8.17
C LEU A 110 -9.95 -19.39 7.89
N LEU A 111 -8.65 -19.69 7.90
CA LEU A 111 -8.12 -21.04 7.72
C LEU A 111 -7.28 -21.43 8.94
N PRO A 112 -7.48 -22.62 9.53
CA PRO A 112 -6.67 -23.05 10.66
C PRO A 112 -5.20 -23.20 10.24
N LEU A 113 -4.28 -22.74 11.09
CA LEU A 113 -2.85 -22.95 10.86
C LEU A 113 -2.51 -24.44 10.99
N GLY A 114 -1.73 -24.97 10.05
CA GLY A 114 -1.21 -26.34 10.07
C GLY A 114 0.27 -26.40 9.74
N ASP A 115 0.81 -27.60 9.54
CA ASP A 115 2.24 -27.80 9.26
C ASP A 115 2.68 -27.19 7.92
N LYS A 116 1.74 -26.96 7.01
CA LYS A 116 2.00 -26.25 5.75
C LYS A 116 1.75 -24.75 5.97
N PRO A 117 2.72 -23.87 5.63
CA PRO A 117 2.51 -22.44 5.68
C PRO A 117 1.34 -22.02 4.78
N LEU A 118 0.47 -21.15 5.31
CA LEU A 118 -0.59 -20.49 4.57
C LEU A 118 -0.14 -19.07 4.19
N SER A 119 -0.39 -18.66 2.95
CA SER A 119 -0.04 -17.34 2.45
C SER A 119 -0.95 -16.90 1.31
N ASN A 120 -1.23 -15.60 1.22
CA ASN A 120 -1.94 -14.99 0.10
C ASN A 120 -0.96 -14.41 -0.90
N THR A 121 -0.07 -15.25 -1.42
CA THR A 121 0.94 -14.81 -2.38
C THR A 121 0.53 -15.11 -3.82
N ALA A 122 0.79 -14.17 -4.72
CA ALA A 122 0.65 -14.34 -6.16
C ALA A 122 2.03 -14.34 -6.82
N ALA A 123 2.16 -14.98 -7.98
CA ALA A 123 3.41 -14.98 -8.73
C ALA A 123 3.65 -13.59 -9.37
N LEU A 124 4.87 -13.07 -9.25
CA LEU A 124 5.36 -11.89 -9.97
C LEU A 124 5.25 -12.06 -11.49
N ARG A 125 5.21 -13.31 -11.99
CA ARG A 125 4.95 -13.66 -13.39
C ARG A 125 3.60 -13.14 -13.91
N GLU A 126 2.67 -12.81 -13.02
CA GLU A 126 1.38 -12.20 -13.36
C GLU A 126 1.49 -10.69 -13.62
N LEU A 127 2.65 -10.06 -13.33
CA LEU A 127 2.96 -8.70 -13.75
C LEU A 127 3.66 -8.73 -15.13
N PRO A 128 3.09 -8.07 -16.16
CA PRO A 128 3.71 -8.06 -17.48
C PRO A 128 5.12 -7.43 -17.44
N ASN A 129 6.07 -8.05 -18.15
CA ASN A 129 7.46 -7.60 -18.36
C ASN A 129 8.50 -7.87 -17.27
N LEU A 130 8.24 -8.75 -16.29
CA LEU A 130 9.31 -9.21 -15.38
C LEU A 130 10.07 -10.42 -15.95
N PRO A 131 11.42 -10.49 -15.78
CA PRO A 131 12.21 -11.59 -16.28
C PRO A 131 11.83 -12.93 -15.61
N GLU A 132 11.87 -13.99 -16.41
CA GLU A 132 11.58 -15.36 -15.96
C GLU A 132 12.65 -15.85 -14.98
N PHE A 133 12.26 -16.18 -13.74
CA PHE A 133 13.13 -16.92 -12.82
C PHE A 133 12.91 -18.43 -13.02
N PRO A 134 13.98 -19.21 -13.33
CA PRO A 134 13.86 -20.66 -13.52
C PRO A 134 13.46 -21.36 -12.21
N GLU A 135 12.57 -22.35 -12.34
CA GLU A 135 12.07 -23.16 -11.23
C GLU A 135 13.18 -24.06 -10.66
N GLY A 136 13.33 -24.04 -9.34
CA GLY A 136 14.24 -24.91 -8.58
C GLY A 136 13.97 -24.81 -7.08
N ASP A 137 14.60 -25.69 -6.28
CA ASP A 137 14.50 -25.77 -4.81
C ASP A 137 15.05 -24.52 -4.10
N ARG A 138 14.35 -23.40 -4.28
CA ARG A 138 14.67 -22.12 -3.68
C ARG A 138 13.41 -21.60 -3.00
N PRO A 139 13.52 -20.72 -1.98
CA PRO A 139 12.38 -20.01 -1.44
C PRO A 139 11.52 -19.44 -2.55
N ASP A 140 10.24 -19.21 -2.26
CA ASP A 140 9.19 -18.79 -3.21
C ASP A 140 9.43 -17.35 -3.74
N TYR A 141 10.60 -17.13 -4.33
CA TYR A 141 11.09 -15.93 -4.97
C TYR A 141 10.25 -15.69 -6.22
N GLY A 142 10.01 -14.43 -6.56
CA GLY A 142 9.08 -14.16 -7.64
C GLY A 142 7.62 -14.32 -7.19
N ARG A 143 7.32 -14.17 -5.90
CA ARG A 143 5.97 -13.99 -5.38
C ARG A 143 5.85 -12.77 -4.47
N TYR A 144 4.64 -12.25 -4.35
CA TYR A 144 4.29 -11.12 -3.49
C TYR A 144 2.94 -11.37 -2.81
N SER A 145 2.75 -10.85 -1.60
CA SER A 145 1.45 -10.88 -0.94
C SER A 145 0.44 -9.99 -1.66
N ALA A 146 -0.73 -10.54 -2.00
CA ALA A 146 -1.82 -9.83 -2.65
C ALA A 146 -2.40 -8.72 -1.76
N TYR A 147 -2.37 -8.94 -0.44
CA TYR A 147 -2.75 -7.94 0.56
C TYR A 147 -1.49 -7.27 1.17
N PRO A 148 -1.59 -6.02 1.64
CA PRO A 148 -0.46 -5.32 2.23
C PRO A 148 -0.07 -5.83 3.63
N LEU A 149 -0.79 -6.83 4.15
CA LEU A 149 -0.60 -7.42 5.46
C LEU A 149 -0.89 -8.92 5.46
N GLY A 150 -0.34 -9.63 6.44
CA GLY A 150 -0.75 -10.97 6.83
C GLY A 150 -1.28 -10.97 8.27
N VAL A 151 -2.42 -11.62 8.50
CA VAL A 151 -3.12 -11.60 9.79
C VAL A 151 -3.36 -13.02 10.28
N VAL A 152 -3.10 -13.21 11.56
CA VAL A 152 -3.57 -14.37 12.31
C VAL A 152 -4.55 -13.91 13.39
N GLU A 153 -5.60 -14.69 13.59
CA GLU A 153 -6.67 -14.42 14.56
C GLU A 153 -6.90 -15.61 15.50
N ARG A 154 -7.24 -15.33 16.75
CA ARG A 154 -7.63 -16.30 17.78
C ARG A 154 -8.69 -15.71 18.70
N GLY A 155 -9.92 -16.22 18.68
CA GLY A 155 -10.94 -15.90 19.68
C GLY A 155 -11.28 -14.40 19.82
N GLY A 156 -11.10 -13.61 18.74
CA GLY A 156 -11.26 -12.15 18.74
C GLY A 156 -9.97 -11.36 18.96
N GLU A 157 -8.85 -11.99 19.28
CA GLU A 157 -7.52 -11.36 19.25
C GLU A 157 -6.90 -11.52 17.86
N TRP A 158 -6.15 -10.53 17.41
CA TRP A 158 -5.44 -10.60 16.13
C TRP A 158 -4.04 -10.01 16.22
N ILE A 159 -3.13 -10.58 15.42
CA ILE A 159 -1.77 -10.09 15.21
C ILE A 159 -1.55 -9.98 13.70
N ALA A 160 -0.94 -8.88 13.26
CA ALA A 160 -0.63 -8.63 11.88
C ALA A 160 0.79 -8.11 11.68
N LEU A 161 1.38 -8.52 10.55
CA LEU A 161 2.52 -7.85 9.95
C LEU A 161 2.02 -7.14 8.69
N THR A 162 2.39 -5.87 8.50
CA THR A 162 2.02 -5.09 7.31
C THR A 162 3.24 -4.38 6.75
N ARG A 163 3.27 -4.19 5.43
CA ARG A 163 4.18 -3.22 4.80
C ARG A 163 3.51 -1.84 4.82
N PRO A 164 4.26 -0.74 4.97
CA PRO A 164 3.72 0.58 4.72
C PRO A 164 3.18 0.70 3.30
N LEU A 165 2.03 1.36 3.15
CA LEU A 165 1.38 1.51 1.83
C LEU A 165 2.14 2.46 0.89
N ASP A 166 3.03 3.28 1.41
CA ASP A 166 3.88 4.21 0.67
C ASP A 166 5.25 3.62 0.28
N GLN A 167 5.54 2.37 0.67
CA GLN A 167 6.79 1.69 0.31
C GLN A 167 6.58 0.64 -0.79
N LEU A 168 7.34 0.80 -1.86
CA LEU A 168 7.42 -0.20 -2.93
C LEU A 168 8.43 -1.29 -2.56
N ALA A 169 7.98 -2.26 -1.75
CA ALA A 169 8.76 -3.45 -1.40
C ALA A 169 8.01 -4.73 -1.78
N LEU A 170 8.74 -5.72 -2.31
CA LEU A 170 8.23 -7.07 -2.50
C LEU A 170 8.21 -7.77 -1.14
N VAL A 171 7.01 -7.94 -0.59
CA VAL A 171 6.82 -8.53 0.73
C VAL A 171 5.94 -9.75 0.62
N ARG A 172 6.28 -10.80 1.38
CA ARG A 172 5.47 -12.01 1.54
C ARG A 172 5.17 -12.22 3.01
N PHE A 173 3.91 -12.48 3.31
CA PHE A 173 3.47 -12.86 4.65
C PHE A 173 2.96 -14.29 4.65
N ALA A 174 3.29 -15.05 5.70
CA ALA A 174 2.79 -16.40 5.88
C ALA A 174 2.56 -16.74 7.36
N GLY A 175 1.50 -17.50 7.62
CA GLY A 175 1.21 -18.11 8.91
C GLY A 175 1.48 -19.61 8.88
N GLU A 176 2.05 -20.16 9.93
CA GLU A 176 2.39 -21.59 10.05
C GLU A 176 2.01 -22.11 11.43
N GLY A 177 1.47 -23.33 11.49
CA GLY A 177 1.07 -24.03 12.70
C GLY A 177 2.05 -25.11 13.15
N GLY A 178 1.51 -26.18 13.72
CA GLY A 178 2.29 -27.35 14.14
C GLY A 178 3.10 -27.12 15.42
N GLU A 179 4.31 -27.69 15.49
CA GLU A 179 5.21 -27.60 16.66
C GLU A 179 5.65 -26.16 16.99
N SER A 180 5.50 -25.23 16.04
CA SER A 180 5.90 -23.85 16.20
C SER A 180 4.97 -22.92 15.46
N LEU A 181 3.94 -22.41 16.15
CA LEU A 181 3.06 -21.34 15.69
C LEU A 181 3.87 -20.09 15.32
N ARG A 182 3.83 -19.69 14.05
CA ARG A 182 4.64 -18.60 13.50
C ARG A 182 3.82 -17.69 12.58
N LEU A 183 4.07 -16.39 12.68
CA LEU A 183 3.75 -15.41 11.65
C LEU A 183 5.06 -14.87 11.08
N THR A 184 5.17 -14.83 9.77
CA THR A 184 6.39 -14.40 9.08
C THR A 184 6.11 -13.27 8.10
N GLY A 185 7.08 -12.36 7.97
CA GLY A 185 7.15 -11.34 6.93
C GLY A 185 8.52 -11.38 6.27
N GLU A 186 8.56 -11.59 4.97
CA GLU A 186 9.77 -11.66 4.16
C GLU A 186 9.87 -10.49 3.21
N VAL A 187 11.06 -9.91 3.06
CA VAL A 187 11.34 -8.79 2.16
C VAL A 187 12.54 -9.12 1.29
N ASP A 188 12.36 -8.96 -0.03
CA ASP A 188 13.43 -9.12 -1.01
C ASP A 188 14.18 -7.80 -1.19
N LEU A 189 15.50 -7.87 -1.18
CA LEU A 189 16.39 -6.71 -1.29
C LEU A 189 17.56 -7.01 -2.21
N ALA A 190 18.08 -5.95 -2.82
CA ALA A 190 19.35 -5.97 -3.53
C ALA A 190 20.29 -4.90 -2.96
N LEU A 191 21.55 -5.26 -2.74
CA LEU A 191 22.62 -4.35 -2.36
C LEU A 191 23.64 -4.30 -3.48
N SER A 192 24.02 -3.11 -3.92
CA SER A 192 25.14 -2.90 -4.84
C SER A 192 25.81 -1.56 -4.58
N GLU A 193 26.93 -1.28 -5.24
CA GLU A 193 27.54 0.06 -5.19
C GLU A 193 26.64 1.19 -5.70
N PHE A 194 25.55 0.84 -6.42
CA PHE A 194 24.57 1.79 -6.96
C PHE A 194 23.31 1.94 -6.12
N SER A 195 23.18 1.21 -5.01
CA SER A 195 22.10 1.45 -4.03
C SER A 195 22.18 2.88 -3.47
N ASP A 196 21.08 3.41 -2.96
CA ASP A 196 21.06 4.70 -2.24
C ASP A 196 20.63 4.49 -0.78
N PRO A 197 21.56 4.58 0.20
CA PRO A 197 23.00 4.77 0.04
C PRO A 197 23.73 3.53 -0.52
N PRO A 198 24.95 3.68 -1.09
CA PRO A 198 25.70 2.57 -1.68
C PRO A 198 25.88 1.40 -0.73
N ARG A 199 25.65 0.18 -1.24
CA ARG A 199 25.75 -1.10 -0.53
C ARG A 199 24.83 -1.25 0.67
N GLU A 200 23.77 -0.46 0.71
CA GLU A 200 22.80 -0.49 1.79
C GLU A 200 21.37 -0.50 1.26
N ALA A 201 20.47 -1.09 2.03
CA ALA A 201 19.03 -0.98 1.81
C ALA A 201 18.32 -0.79 3.14
N ALA A 202 17.21 -0.08 3.09
CA ALA A 202 16.32 0.09 4.22
C ALA A 202 14.88 -0.20 3.80
N PHE A 203 14.11 -0.78 4.71
CA PHE A 203 12.67 -0.99 4.56
C PHE A 203 11.99 -0.89 5.93
N GLU A 204 10.67 -0.81 5.91
CA GLU A 204 9.85 -0.85 7.11
C GLU A 204 8.82 -1.97 7.04
N LEU A 205 8.54 -2.56 8.20
CA LEU A 205 7.34 -3.33 8.46
C LEU A 205 6.60 -2.67 9.62
N ARG A 206 5.31 -2.92 9.76
CA ARG A 206 4.58 -2.65 11.00
C ARG A 206 4.16 -3.95 11.63
N PHE A 207 4.33 -4.00 12.95
CA PHE A 207 3.63 -4.93 13.81
C PHE A 207 2.37 -4.24 14.30
N LEU A 208 1.23 -4.90 14.12
CA LEU A 208 -0.06 -4.46 14.61
C LEU A 208 -0.67 -5.59 15.44
N ALA A 209 -1.31 -5.28 16.55
CA ALA A 209 -2.07 -6.25 17.31
C ALA A 209 -3.28 -5.59 17.97
N GLY A 210 -4.33 -6.36 18.22
CA GLY A 210 -5.53 -5.82 18.86
C GLY A 210 -6.63 -6.86 19.06
N ALA A 211 -7.82 -6.34 19.35
CA ALA A 211 -9.03 -7.13 19.49
C ALA A 211 -10.07 -6.74 18.43
N ALA A 212 -10.94 -7.67 18.07
CA ALA A 212 -12.05 -7.52 17.14
C ALA A 212 -13.13 -8.57 17.44
N ALA A 213 -14.33 -8.40 16.87
CA ALA A 213 -15.28 -9.50 16.83
C ALA A 213 -14.66 -10.70 16.06
N PRO A 214 -14.97 -11.95 16.44
CA PRO A 214 -14.44 -13.12 15.74
C PRO A 214 -14.69 -13.05 14.22
N GLY A 215 -13.67 -13.35 13.42
CA GLY A 215 -13.69 -13.27 11.96
C GLY A 215 -13.48 -11.87 11.39
N ARG A 216 -13.24 -10.85 12.24
CA ARG A 216 -13.04 -9.46 11.80
C ARG A 216 -11.60 -8.97 11.94
N GLY A 217 -10.65 -9.82 12.33
CA GLY A 217 -9.26 -9.45 12.57
C GLY A 217 -8.61 -8.75 11.38
N MET A 218 -8.79 -9.27 10.15
CA MET A 218 -8.21 -8.67 8.95
C MET A 218 -8.78 -7.28 8.64
N ARG A 219 -10.09 -7.08 8.81
CA ARG A 219 -10.76 -5.79 8.60
C ARG A 219 -10.25 -4.75 9.59
N THR A 220 -10.16 -5.11 10.86
CA THR A 220 -9.63 -4.24 11.92
C THR A 220 -8.16 -3.92 11.70
N ALA A 221 -7.34 -4.91 11.32
CA ALA A 221 -5.91 -4.71 11.03
C ALA A 221 -5.69 -3.79 9.82
N LEU A 222 -6.48 -3.95 8.75
CA LEU A 222 -6.48 -3.04 7.59
C LEU A 222 -6.82 -1.60 7.97
N ALA A 223 -7.88 -1.42 8.78
CA ALA A 223 -8.26 -0.10 9.27
C ALA A 223 -7.15 0.52 10.12
N ALA A 224 -6.55 -0.25 11.02
CA ALA A 224 -5.42 0.20 11.85
C ALA A 224 -4.21 0.60 10.98
N GLY A 225 -3.84 -0.22 10.00
CA GLY A 225 -2.72 0.07 9.08
C GLY A 225 -2.92 1.38 8.31
N ARG A 226 -4.14 1.65 7.80
CA ARG A 226 -4.46 2.91 7.10
C ARG A 226 -4.31 4.15 7.99
N VAL A 227 -4.67 4.04 9.28
CA VAL A 227 -4.50 5.15 10.24
C VAL A 227 -3.02 5.41 10.49
N VAL A 228 -2.22 4.34 10.65
CA VAL A 228 -0.78 4.43 10.91
C VAL A 228 0.01 4.99 9.72
N ASP A 229 -0.44 4.69 8.50
CA ASP A 229 0.24 5.11 7.26
C ASP A 229 -0.44 6.31 6.58
N ALA A 230 -1.37 7.00 7.25
CA ALA A 230 -1.97 8.21 6.71
C ALA A 230 -0.87 9.29 6.50
N PRO A 231 -0.61 9.77 5.25
CA PRO A 231 0.37 10.83 5.02
C PRO A 231 0.06 12.08 5.86
N ALA A 232 1.05 12.91 6.18
CA ALA A 232 0.80 14.20 6.83
C ALA A 232 -0.15 15.06 5.97
N GLU A 233 -1.03 15.80 6.64
CA GLU A 233 -2.14 16.59 6.07
C GLU A 233 -1.78 17.35 4.79
N GLY A 234 -2.45 16.99 3.69
CA GLY A 234 -2.37 17.73 2.42
C GLY A 234 -3.71 17.81 1.68
N ALA A 235 -4.60 16.83 1.89
CA ALA A 235 -5.96 16.86 1.38
C ALA A 235 -6.95 17.05 2.54
N PRO A 236 -7.89 18.00 2.46
CA PRO A 236 -8.90 18.24 3.50
C PRO A 236 -9.88 17.07 3.67
N ARG A 237 -9.92 16.14 2.72
CA ARG A 237 -10.69 14.89 2.76
C ARG A 237 -9.85 13.76 2.16
N ARG A 238 -10.04 12.53 2.66
CA ARG A 238 -9.35 11.33 2.17
C ARG A 238 -10.37 10.32 1.68
N GLY A 239 -9.94 9.44 0.79
CA GLY A 239 -10.70 8.28 0.38
C GLY A 239 -10.61 8.04 -1.12
N GLY A 240 -11.16 6.90 -1.55
CA GLY A 240 -11.25 6.55 -2.96
C GLY A 240 -12.09 7.55 -3.75
N TRP A 241 -11.81 7.61 -5.05
CA TRP A 241 -12.65 8.29 -6.02
C TRP A 241 -13.60 7.27 -6.64
N MET A 242 -14.91 7.53 -6.56
CA MET A 242 -15.93 6.75 -7.29
C MET A 242 -16.35 7.52 -8.55
N PRO A 243 -15.95 7.03 -9.74
CA PRO A 243 -16.46 7.55 -11.00
C PRO A 243 -17.75 6.84 -11.41
N PHE A 244 -18.71 7.62 -11.93
CA PHE A 244 -19.88 7.19 -12.72
C PHE A 244 -20.95 6.30 -12.04
N ARG A 245 -20.72 5.69 -10.88
CA ARG A 245 -21.71 4.84 -10.19
C ARG A 245 -22.32 5.54 -8.99
N ASP A 246 -23.64 5.40 -8.83
CA ASP A 246 -24.36 5.86 -7.62
C ASP A 246 -24.00 4.99 -6.42
N LEU A 247 -23.48 5.62 -5.36
CA LEU A 247 -23.07 4.96 -4.12
C LEU A 247 -24.20 4.18 -3.44
N SER A 248 -25.45 4.61 -3.60
CA SER A 248 -26.62 3.93 -3.01
C SER A 248 -26.87 2.55 -3.63
N GLN A 249 -26.27 2.27 -4.78
CA GLN A 249 -26.37 0.99 -5.49
C GLN A 249 -25.20 0.04 -5.20
N ILE A 250 -24.27 0.45 -4.32
CA ILE A 250 -23.13 -0.37 -3.93
C ILE A 250 -23.44 -0.98 -2.55
N PRO A 251 -23.56 -2.30 -2.44
CA PRO A 251 -23.68 -2.96 -1.14
C PRO A 251 -22.45 -2.65 -0.28
N ASN A 252 -22.67 -2.35 1.00
CA ASN A 252 -21.61 -2.05 1.98
C ASN A 252 -20.66 -0.93 1.51
N VAL A 253 -21.22 0.10 0.89
CA VAL A 253 -20.46 1.22 0.29
C VAL A 253 -19.53 1.94 1.27
N ASP A 254 -19.89 1.93 2.56
CA ASP A 254 -19.12 2.50 3.67
C ASP A 254 -17.78 1.79 3.91
N GLU A 255 -17.62 0.53 3.51
CA GLU A 255 -16.37 -0.23 3.69
C GLU A 255 -15.26 0.17 2.70
N PHE A 256 -15.61 0.74 1.55
CA PHE A 256 -14.66 1.10 0.50
C PHE A 256 -13.87 2.37 0.84
N GLY A 257 -14.37 3.19 1.78
CA GLY A 257 -13.71 4.43 2.20
C GLY A 257 -13.62 5.44 1.06
N PHE A 258 -14.71 5.65 0.32
CA PHE A 258 -14.79 6.72 -0.68
C PHE A 258 -14.68 8.09 0.00
N GLY A 259 -13.91 8.98 -0.62
CA GLY A 259 -13.79 10.38 -0.21
C GLY A 259 -14.47 11.32 -1.19
N TYR A 260 -14.60 10.88 -2.46
CA TYR A 260 -15.03 11.71 -3.57
C TYR A 260 -15.96 10.94 -4.53
N GLN A 261 -17.08 11.56 -4.90
CA GLN A 261 -18.03 11.06 -5.90
C GLN A 261 -18.03 12.01 -7.10
N GLU A 262 -17.70 11.50 -8.27
CA GLU A 262 -17.81 12.27 -9.52
C GLU A 262 -19.23 12.21 -10.09
N GLY A 263 -19.65 13.32 -10.70
CA GLY A 263 -20.92 13.43 -11.42
C GLY A 263 -22.14 13.57 -10.52
N ALA A 264 -21.97 13.35 -9.21
CA ALA A 264 -22.92 13.59 -8.14
C ALA A 264 -24.36 13.10 -8.44
N PRO A 265 -24.58 11.85 -8.91
CA PRO A 265 -25.92 11.38 -9.28
C PRO A 265 -26.90 11.43 -8.09
N ASN A 266 -26.40 11.39 -6.85
CA ASN A 266 -27.19 11.45 -5.63
C ASN A 266 -26.45 12.16 -4.47
N ALA A 267 -26.13 13.45 -4.65
CA ALA A 267 -25.35 14.23 -3.68
C ALA A 267 -25.88 14.17 -2.23
N ARG A 268 -27.20 14.07 -2.05
CA ARG A 268 -27.80 13.95 -0.70
C ARG A 268 -27.44 12.65 0.00
N PHE A 269 -27.33 11.56 -0.74
CA PHE A 269 -26.89 10.28 -0.18
C PHE A 269 -25.39 10.31 0.10
N ASP A 270 -24.60 10.91 -0.81
CA ASP A 270 -23.16 11.12 -0.61
C ASP A 270 -22.87 11.91 0.67
N ASP A 271 -23.65 12.95 0.95
CA ASP A 271 -23.55 13.78 2.17
C ASP A 271 -23.76 12.95 3.45
N VAL A 272 -24.70 11.99 3.44
CA VAL A 272 -24.95 11.08 4.58
C VAL A 272 -23.73 10.18 4.85
N LEU A 273 -23.02 9.79 3.79
CA LEU A 273 -21.79 8.99 3.89
C LEU A 273 -20.53 9.84 4.17
N GLY A 274 -20.64 11.17 4.17
CA GLY A 274 -19.50 12.08 4.28
C GLY A 274 -18.61 12.09 3.03
N VAL A 275 -19.13 11.69 1.86
CA VAL A 275 -18.42 11.69 0.57
C VAL A 275 -18.61 13.04 -0.12
N ALA A 276 -17.54 13.62 -0.66
CA ALA A 276 -17.64 14.90 -1.37
C ALA A 276 -18.08 14.67 -2.81
N SER A 277 -19.23 15.21 -3.19
CA SER A 277 -19.66 15.18 -4.59
C SER A 277 -18.99 16.32 -5.37
N PHE A 278 -18.51 16.03 -6.58
CA PHE A 278 -17.94 17.04 -7.47
C PHE A 278 -18.28 16.74 -8.93
N VAL A 279 -18.25 17.79 -9.75
CA VAL A 279 -18.29 17.65 -11.20
C VAL A 279 -16.85 17.56 -11.68
N TYR A 280 -16.50 16.45 -12.31
CA TYR A 280 -15.22 16.30 -12.97
C TYR A 280 -15.29 16.91 -14.37
N PHE A 281 -14.36 17.79 -14.68
CA PHE A 281 -14.15 18.30 -16.03
C PHE A 281 -12.93 17.60 -16.60
N HIS A 282 -13.16 16.68 -17.53
CA HIS A 282 -12.08 15.93 -18.17
C HIS A 282 -11.44 16.77 -19.29
N CYS A 283 -10.16 17.11 -19.16
CA CYS A 283 -9.44 17.85 -20.19
C CYS A 283 -9.18 17.04 -21.46
N ALA A 284 -9.09 15.70 -21.39
CA ALA A 284 -8.86 14.83 -22.54
C ALA A 284 -10.17 14.45 -23.29
N GLY A 285 -11.25 15.18 -23.07
CA GLY A 285 -12.55 14.98 -23.73
C GLY A 285 -13.18 16.25 -24.29
N GLU A 286 -12.59 17.42 -24.01
CA GLU A 286 -13.05 18.67 -24.60
C GLU A 286 -12.49 18.81 -26.02
N PHE A 287 -13.04 17.97 -26.91
CA PHE A 287 -12.83 18.11 -28.34
C PHE A 287 -13.64 19.29 -28.83
N ALA A 288 -13.01 20.45 -28.88
CA ALA A 288 -13.55 21.55 -29.63
C ALA A 288 -13.28 21.32 -31.12
N ASN A 289 -14.35 21.14 -31.89
CA ASN A 289 -14.27 21.26 -33.33
C ASN A 289 -14.05 22.74 -33.67
N VAL A 290 -12.88 23.04 -34.24
CA VAL A 290 -12.68 24.33 -34.90
C VAL A 290 -13.45 24.25 -36.22
N GLU A 291 -14.37 25.18 -36.42
CA GLU A 291 -15.22 25.21 -37.61
C GLU A 291 -14.38 25.24 -38.88
N GLY A 292 -14.66 24.32 -39.81
CA GLY A 292 -13.93 24.20 -41.07
C GLY A 292 -12.55 23.52 -41.00
N TYR A 293 -12.07 23.14 -39.81
CA TYR A 293 -10.79 22.43 -39.65
C TYR A 293 -10.98 20.91 -39.68
N LYS A 294 -10.18 20.22 -40.49
CA LYS A 294 -10.14 18.75 -40.54
C LYS A 294 -8.90 18.21 -39.83
N ARG A 295 -9.13 17.75 -38.60
CA ARG A 295 -8.11 17.09 -37.75
C ARG A 295 -7.40 15.96 -38.52
N GLY A 296 -6.08 15.86 -38.36
CA GLY A 296 -5.25 14.82 -38.95
C GLY A 296 -4.89 15.05 -40.43
N THR A 297 -5.60 15.93 -41.13
CA THR A 297 -5.33 16.23 -42.55
C THR A 297 -4.82 17.64 -42.80
N GLU A 298 -5.11 18.57 -41.88
CA GLU A 298 -4.75 19.98 -41.99
C GLU A 298 -3.82 20.38 -40.84
N PRO A 299 -2.95 21.40 -41.03
CA PRO A 299 -2.16 21.94 -39.94
C PRO A 299 -3.07 22.53 -38.85
N LEU A 300 -2.57 22.56 -37.61
CA LEU A 300 -3.34 23.06 -36.48
C LEU A 300 -3.80 24.52 -36.72
N PRO A 301 -5.08 24.87 -36.46
CA PRO A 301 -5.55 26.24 -36.57
C PRO A 301 -4.82 27.19 -35.62
N PRO A 302 -4.88 28.51 -35.86
CA PRO A 302 -4.31 29.50 -34.95
C PRO A 302 -4.84 29.34 -33.52
N TYR A 303 -3.97 29.58 -32.54
CA TYR A 303 -4.27 29.46 -31.09
C TYR A 303 -5.62 30.08 -30.70
N GLU A 304 -5.89 31.31 -31.16
CA GLU A 304 -7.14 32.02 -30.84
C GLU A 304 -8.39 31.28 -31.35
N ALA A 305 -8.32 30.63 -32.51
CA ALA A 305 -9.43 29.86 -33.05
C ALA A 305 -9.67 28.59 -32.24
N VAL A 306 -8.60 27.94 -31.77
CA VAL A 306 -8.67 26.77 -30.90
C VAL A 306 -9.25 27.15 -29.53
N MET A 307 -8.75 28.21 -28.90
CA MET A 307 -9.24 28.67 -27.60
C MET A 307 -10.69 29.19 -27.67
N ALA A 308 -11.07 29.88 -28.74
CA ALA A 308 -12.46 30.28 -28.95
C ALA A 308 -13.41 29.09 -29.06
N ALA A 309 -12.98 28.01 -29.73
CA ALA A 309 -13.76 26.79 -29.84
C ALA A 309 -13.85 26.06 -28.49
N LEU A 310 -12.75 25.95 -27.75
CA LEU A 310 -12.70 25.35 -26.41
C LEU A 310 -13.55 26.11 -25.39
N ASN A 311 -13.44 27.44 -25.35
CA ASN A 311 -14.25 28.27 -24.45
C ASN A 311 -15.74 28.21 -24.81
N ARG A 312 -16.09 28.06 -26.09
CA ARG A 312 -17.50 27.87 -26.49
C ARG A 312 -18.06 26.57 -25.95
N VAL A 313 -17.32 25.46 -26.08
CA VAL A 313 -17.74 24.15 -25.55
C VAL A 313 -17.86 24.20 -24.03
N ALA A 314 -16.85 24.72 -23.34
CA ALA A 314 -16.87 24.88 -21.90
C ALA A 314 -18.04 25.76 -21.41
N GLN A 315 -18.32 26.87 -22.09
CA GLN A 315 -19.43 27.75 -21.73
C GLN A 315 -20.79 27.08 -21.98
N GLN A 316 -20.94 26.30 -23.05
CA GLN A 316 -22.17 25.55 -23.31
C GLN A 316 -22.43 24.47 -22.25
N SER A 317 -21.39 23.79 -21.78
CA SER A 317 -21.52 22.70 -20.80
C SER A 317 -21.63 23.20 -19.36
N SER A 318 -20.87 24.23 -18.98
CA SER A 318 -20.73 24.69 -17.59
C SER A 318 -21.42 26.01 -17.29
N GLY A 319 -21.79 26.80 -18.31
CA GLY A 319 -22.27 28.18 -18.15
C GLY A 319 -21.16 29.19 -17.81
N VAL A 320 -19.91 28.75 -17.64
CA VAL A 320 -18.76 29.59 -17.29
C VAL A 320 -18.01 30.01 -18.54
N ALA A 321 -17.88 31.31 -18.77
CA ALA A 321 -17.04 31.84 -19.83
C ALA A 321 -15.56 31.77 -19.45
N ASN A 322 -14.69 31.48 -20.43
CA ASN A 322 -13.24 31.52 -20.29
C ASN A 322 -12.67 30.64 -19.17
N VAL A 323 -13.25 29.44 -18.97
CA VAL A 323 -12.84 28.52 -17.89
C VAL A 323 -11.33 28.23 -17.93
N TRP A 324 -10.75 28.16 -19.12
CA TRP A 324 -9.35 27.81 -19.33
C TRP A 324 -8.36 28.90 -18.90
N ASP A 325 -8.80 30.16 -18.79
CA ASP A 325 -7.97 31.22 -18.23
C ASP A 325 -7.75 31.02 -16.72
N VAL A 326 -8.67 30.30 -16.07
CA VAL A 326 -8.65 30.05 -14.63
C VAL A 326 -8.00 28.70 -14.31
N CYS A 327 -8.26 27.66 -15.11
CA CYS A 327 -7.84 26.29 -14.81
C CYS A 327 -6.91 25.64 -15.85
N GLY A 328 -6.64 26.31 -16.97
CA GLY A 328 -5.74 25.80 -18.00
C GLY A 328 -4.29 25.76 -17.54
N ILE A 329 -3.60 24.64 -17.82
CA ILE A 329 -2.15 24.55 -17.63
C ILE A 329 -1.49 25.60 -18.52
N GLN A 330 -0.67 26.47 -17.96
CA GLN A 330 0.04 27.50 -18.73
C GLN A 330 1.36 26.95 -19.27
N GLY A 331 1.65 27.25 -20.53
CA GLY A 331 2.93 27.02 -21.17
C GLY A 331 3.98 28.06 -20.75
N PRO A 332 5.25 27.86 -21.15
CA PRO A 332 6.33 28.81 -20.86
C PRO A 332 6.13 30.22 -21.41
N ASP A 333 5.23 30.39 -22.38
CA ASP A 333 4.83 31.66 -22.98
C ASP A 333 3.65 32.35 -22.26
N GLY A 334 3.19 31.77 -21.14
CA GLY A 334 2.06 32.29 -20.37
C GLY A 334 0.69 32.09 -21.03
N ARG A 335 0.60 31.21 -22.04
CA ARG A 335 -0.65 30.83 -22.71
C ARG A 335 -1.10 29.45 -22.27
N VAL A 336 -2.40 29.15 -22.42
CA VAL A 336 -2.91 27.81 -22.12
C VAL A 336 -2.20 26.81 -23.04
N ALA A 337 -1.52 25.84 -22.43
CA ALA A 337 -0.79 24.79 -23.10
C ALA A 337 -1.79 23.84 -23.78
N TYR A 338 -1.94 24.02 -25.09
CA TYR A 338 -2.72 23.12 -25.94
C TYR A 338 -1.79 22.25 -26.78
N ARG A 339 -2.08 20.94 -26.84
CA ARG A 339 -1.43 20.02 -27.77
C ARG A 339 -2.51 19.27 -28.57
N PRO A 340 -2.37 19.16 -29.90
CA PRO A 340 -3.22 18.26 -30.67
C PRO A 340 -2.97 16.82 -30.19
N GLU A 341 -4.03 16.15 -29.78
CA GLU A 341 -3.97 14.75 -29.39
C GLU A 341 -4.04 13.86 -30.64
N LYS A 342 -3.27 12.75 -30.64
CA LYS A 342 -3.50 11.62 -31.53
C LYS A 342 -4.46 10.69 -30.81
N THR A 343 -5.62 10.44 -31.39
CA THR A 343 -6.58 9.51 -30.82
C THR A 343 -6.07 8.08 -30.99
N TYR A 344 -6.42 7.15 -30.10
CA TYR A 344 -6.14 5.72 -30.30
C TYR A 344 -6.78 5.27 -31.63
N GLY A 345 -5.95 4.95 -32.62
CA GLY A 345 -6.40 4.51 -33.95
C GLY A 345 -6.11 5.46 -35.11
N ASP A 346 -5.46 6.61 -34.87
CA ASP A 346 -4.89 7.49 -35.92
C ASP A 346 -3.51 7.06 -36.40
#